data_AF-I0FUP0-F1
#
_entry.id   AF-I0FUP0-F1
#
_cell.length_a   1.000
_cell.length_b   1.000
_cell.length_c   1.000
_cell.angle_alpha   90.00
_cell.angle_beta   90.00
_cell.angle_gamma   90.00
#
_symmetry.space_group_name_H-M   'P 1'
#
loop_
_entity.id
_entity.type
_entity.pdbx_description
1 polymer ?
#
loop_
_entity_poly.entity_id
_entity_poly.type
_entity_poly.pdbx_seq_one_letter_code
_entity_poly.pdbx_strand_id
1 'polypeptide(L)'
;MAGVSGCIKYSMFTFNFLFWLCGILILALSIWVRVGSDSQGILNSTDVGSSSHVAADILIAVGAIIMIMGFLGCCGAIKESRCMLLLFFIGLLLILLLQVAAGILGAVLKSESDRIINETLHDNTELLSTTGESAKQFQQAMAEFQKEFKCCGLINGAADWGNNFQQEPELCKCLDTQRPCTTYNGKHVYKEPCISTIKDLLAKSFIIVIGIAFGLAVIEILGLVFSMVLYCQIGSK
;
A
#
# COMPACT_ATOMS: atom_id res chain seq x y z
N MET A 1 24.93 41.03 -8.08
CA MET A 1 23.53 40.66 -7.75
C MET A 1 23.17 39.50 -8.65
N ALA A 2 23.35 38.26 -8.18
CA ALA A 2 22.96 37.09 -8.97
C ALA A 2 21.43 37.00 -8.94
N GLY A 3 20.79 37.13 -10.10
CA GLY A 3 19.34 36.91 -10.21
C GLY A 3 18.98 35.48 -9.80
N VAL A 4 17.78 35.30 -9.25
CA VAL A 4 17.22 33.97 -8.96
C VAL A 4 17.29 33.11 -10.22
N SER A 5 17.85 31.91 -10.12
CA SER A 5 18.01 31.03 -11.29
C SER A 5 16.64 30.58 -11.78
N GLY A 6 16.13 31.19 -12.85
CA GLY A 6 14.79 30.94 -13.38
C GLY A 6 14.51 29.45 -13.64
N CYS A 7 15.50 28.70 -14.10
CA CYS A 7 15.40 27.26 -14.30
C CYS A 7 15.00 26.50 -13.01
N ILE A 8 15.59 26.84 -11.87
CA ILE A 8 15.29 26.19 -10.58
C ILE A 8 13.87 26.56 -10.13
N LYS A 9 13.49 27.84 -10.28
CA LYS A 9 12.15 28.33 -9.92
C LYS A 9 11.05 27.61 -10.71
N TYR A 10 11.18 27.54 -12.03
CA TYR A 10 10.17 26.90 -12.88
C TYR A 10 10.16 25.37 -12.70
N SER A 11 11.33 24.73 -12.60
CA SER A 11 11.41 23.29 -12.31
C SER A 11 10.72 22.96 -10.99
N MET A 12 11.04 23.68 -9.91
CA MET A 12 10.43 23.45 -8.60
C MET A 12 8.92 23.68 -8.63
N PHE A 13 8.44 24.73 -9.30
CA PHE A 13 7.01 24.96 -9.47
C PHE A 13 6.33 23.80 -10.22
N THR A 14 6.86 23.38 -11.37
CA THR A 14 6.26 22.32 -12.19
C THR A 14 6.17 21.00 -11.42
N PHE A 15 7.25 20.54 -10.78
CA PHE A 15 7.21 19.29 -10.01
C PHE A 15 6.25 19.37 -8.81
N ASN A 16 6.28 20.46 -8.04
CA ASN A 16 5.37 20.60 -6.89
C ASN A 16 3.91 20.76 -7.31
N PHE A 17 3.64 21.37 -8.46
CA PHE A 17 2.30 21.47 -9.02
C PHE A 17 1.76 20.10 -9.45
N LEU A 18 2.58 19.24 -10.05
CA LEU A 18 2.20 17.86 -10.36
C LEU A 18 1.90 17.07 -9.08
N PHE A 19 2.75 17.17 -8.06
CA PHE A 19 2.48 16.53 -6.76
C PHE A 19 1.19 17.03 -6.12
N TRP A 20 0.91 18.34 -6.20
CA TRP A 20 -0.33 18.92 -5.72
C TRP A 20 -1.56 18.31 -6.41
N LEU A 21 -1.55 18.19 -7.75
CA LEU A 21 -2.63 17.55 -8.50
C LEU A 21 -2.79 16.06 -8.13
N CYS A 22 -1.69 15.32 -8.00
CA CYS A 22 -1.71 13.94 -7.53
C CYS A 22 -2.31 13.83 -6.12
N GLY A 23 -1.96 14.74 -5.21
CA GLY A 23 -2.51 14.80 -3.86
C GLY A 23 -4.03 15.01 -3.86
N ILE A 24 -4.54 15.91 -4.70
CA ILE A 24 -6.00 16.11 -4.88
C ILE A 24 -6.67 14.85 -5.39
N LEU A 25 -6.09 14.20 -6.41
CA LEU A 25 -6.65 12.98 -7.00
C LEU A 25 -6.71 11.85 -5.96
N ILE A 26 -5.61 11.61 -5.25
CA ILE A 26 -5.54 10.58 -4.20
C ILE A 26 -6.56 10.89 -3.11
N LEU A 27 -6.63 12.14 -2.63
CA LEU A 27 -7.56 12.55 -1.59
C LEU A 27 -9.03 12.34 -2.03
N ALA A 28 -9.37 12.74 -3.26
CA ALA A 28 -10.70 12.58 -3.82
C ALA A 28 -11.10 11.10 -3.94
N LEU A 29 -10.21 10.25 -4.47
CA LEU A 29 -10.44 8.81 -4.58
C LEU A 29 -10.57 8.15 -3.20
N SER A 30 -9.77 8.57 -2.22
CA SER A 30 -9.78 7.99 -0.88
C SER A 30 -11.06 8.35 -0.12
N ILE A 31 -11.54 9.59 -0.26
CA ILE A 31 -12.84 10.02 0.29
C ILE A 31 -13.98 9.29 -0.42
N TRP A 32 -13.92 9.14 -1.74
CA TRP A 32 -14.93 8.40 -2.50
C TRP A 32 -15.05 6.95 -2.02
N VAL A 33 -13.92 6.25 -1.86
CA VAL A 33 -13.90 4.89 -1.31
C VAL A 33 -14.43 4.88 0.13
N ARG A 34 -14.01 5.82 0.98
CA ARG A 34 -14.47 5.90 2.38
C ARG A 34 -15.98 6.04 2.49
N VAL A 35 -16.58 6.94 1.70
CA VAL A 35 -18.02 7.20 1.70
C VAL A 35 -18.80 6.07 1.01
N GLY A 36 -18.25 5.50 -0.07
CA GLY A 36 -18.85 4.36 -0.75
C GLY A 36 -18.98 3.15 0.17
N SER A 37 -17.93 2.84 0.93
CA SER A 37 -17.95 1.76 1.92
C SER A 37 -18.92 2.04 3.07
N ASP A 38 -19.06 3.30 3.50
CA ASP A 38 -20.03 3.71 4.54
C ASP A 38 -21.48 3.55 4.06
N SER A 39 -21.76 3.83 2.79
CA SER A 39 -23.09 3.68 2.18
C SER A 39 -23.53 2.22 2.00
N GLN A 40 -22.59 1.30 1.84
CA GLN A 40 -22.84 -0.16 1.85
C GLN A 40 -22.93 -0.72 3.29
N GLY A 41 -22.51 0.06 4.30
CA GLY A 41 -22.50 -0.28 5.72
C GLY A 41 -23.88 -0.39 6.40
N ILE A 42 -25.00 -0.16 5.69
CA ILE A 42 -26.34 -0.48 6.18
C ILE A 42 -26.73 -1.95 5.85
N LEU A 43 -25.95 -2.65 5.02
CA LEU A 43 -26.22 -4.04 4.60
C LEU A 43 -24.99 -4.95 4.64
N ASN A 44 -24.17 -4.90 5.70
CA ASN A 44 -23.45 -6.07 6.24
C ASN A 44 -22.54 -5.68 7.40
N SER A 45 -22.91 -6.16 8.59
CA SER A 45 -22.18 -5.99 9.83
C SER A 45 -20.84 -6.75 9.79
N THR A 46 -19.75 -5.98 9.84
CA THR A 46 -18.50 -6.23 10.59
C THR A 46 -17.75 -7.56 10.45
N ASP A 47 -16.60 -7.53 9.76
CA ASP A 47 -15.27 -7.38 10.42
C ASP A 47 -14.16 -7.05 9.39
N VAL A 48 -14.41 -7.29 8.09
CA VAL A 48 -13.53 -6.86 6.98
C VAL A 48 -13.60 -5.35 6.72
N GLY A 49 -14.66 -4.69 7.19
CA GLY A 49 -14.84 -3.23 7.09
C GLY A 49 -13.76 -2.43 7.83
N SER A 50 -13.30 -2.91 8.99
CA SER A 50 -12.31 -2.19 9.82
C SER A 50 -11.00 -1.93 9.08
N SER A 51 -10.49 -2.92 8.35
CA SER A 51 -9.24 -2.81 7.58
C SER A 51 -9.37 -1.87 6.37
N SER A 52 -10.50 -1.91 5.65
CA SER A 52 -10.76 -1.00 4.53
C SER A 52 -10.92 0.45 4.99
N HIS A 53 -11.50 0.66 6.17
CA HIS A 53 -11.63 1.98 6.77
C HIS A 53 -10.26 2.55 7.17
N VAL A 54 -9.43 1.75 7.86
CA VAL A 54 -8.08 2.16 8.26
C VAL A 54 -7.21 2.49 7.04
N ALA A 55 -7.25 1.65 6.00
CA ALA A 55 -6.51 1.92 4.77
C ALA A 55 -6.96 3.23 4.10
N ALA A 56 -8.27 3.45 3.96
CA ALA A 56 -8.80 4.68 3.37
C ALA A 56 -8.40 5.93 4.19
N ASP A 57 -8.43 5.86 5.53
CA ASP A 57 -8.03 6.97 6.41
C ASP A 57 -6.54 7.30 6.25
N ILE A 58 -5.68 6.29 6.14
CA ILE A 58 -4.25 6.47 5.87
C ILE A 58 -4.05 7.15 4.51
N LEU A 59 -4.74 6.70 3.46
CA LEU A 59 -4.64 7.34 2.14
C LEU A 59 -5.16 8.78 2.14
N ILE A 60 -6.22 9.09 2.91
CA ILE A 60 -6.71 10.47 3.11
C ILE A 60 -5.60 11.33 3.74
N ALA A 61 -4.97 10.85 4.81
CA ALA A 61 -3.90 11.58 5.48
C ALA A 61 -2.70 11.81 4.54
N VAL A 62 -2.25 10.79 3.82
CA VAL A 62 -1.15 10.88 2.85
C VAL A 62 -1.50 11.85 1.71
N GLY A 63 -2.69 11.74 1.13
CA GLY A 63 -3.15 12.63 0.07
C GLY A 63 -3.21 14.10 0.50
N ALA A 64 -3.70 14.35 1.73
CA ALA A 64 -3.74 15.70 2.30
C ALA A 64 -2.33 16.28 2.53
N ILE A 65 -1.39 15.49 3.06
CA ILE A 65 0.00 15.91 3.26
C ILE A 65 0.65 16.26 1.92
N ILE A 66 0.52 15.40 0.92
CA ILE A 66 1.08 15.63 -0.43
C ILE A 66 0.49 16.92 -1.03
N MET A 67 -0.82 17.13 -0.90
CA MET A 67 -1.49 18.35 -1.37
C MET A 67 -0.94 19.60 -0.67
N ILE A 68 -0.85 19.60 0.66
CA ILE A 68 -0.34 20.77 1.42
C ILE A 68 1.11 21.06 1.05
N MET A 69 1.96 20.04 1.01
CA MET A 69 3.37 20.17 0.66
C MET A 69 3.57 20.67 -0.78
N GLY A 70 2.82 20.12 -1.74
CA GLY A 70 2.83 20.59 -3.12
C GLY A 70 2.40 22.05 -3.26
N PHE A 71 1.35 22.47 -2.53
CA PHE A 71 0.90 23.86 -2.50
C PHE A 71 1.96 24.81 -1.93
N LEU A 72 2.58 24.45 -0.80
CA LEU A 72 3.65 25.25 -0.17
C LEU A 72 4.87 25.39 -1.08
N GLY A 73 5.32 24.30 -1.71
CA GLY A 73 6.46 24.32 -2.65
C GLY A 73 6.17 25.16 -3.89
N CYS A 74 4.99 24.98 -4.49
CA CYS A 74 4.50 25.73 -5.65
C CYS A 74 4.38 27.24 -5.37
N CYS A 75 3.62 27.61 -4.33
CA CYS A 75 3.40 29.01 -3.96
C CYS A 75 4.67 29.67 -3.41
N GLY A 76 5.48 28.94 -2.65
CA GLY A 76 6.77 29.42 -2.15
C GLY A 76 7.73 29.78 -3.28
N ALA A 77 7.81 28.95 -4.32
CA ALA A 77 8.64 29.21 -5.49
C ALA A 77 8.16 30.42 -6.30
N ILE A 78 6.87 30.49 -6.66
CA ILE A 78 6.34 31.59 -7.49
C ILE A 78 6.34 32.92 -6.76
N LYS A 79 5.78 32.95 -5.53
CA LYS A 79 5.63 34.18 -4.74
C LYS A 79 6.92 34.66 -4.10
N GLU A 80 8.03 33.92 -4.28
CA GLU A 80 9.31 34.20 -3.64
C GLU A 80 9.16 34.38 -2.12
N SER A 81 8.27 33.58 -1.50
CA SER A 81 7.96 33.70 -0.08
C SER A 81 8.87 32.80 0.75
N ARG A 82 9.81 33.43 1.48
CA ARG A 82 10.75 32.73 2.38
C ARG A 82 10.05 31.87 3.42
N CYS A 83 8.94 32.36 3.99
CA CYS A 83 8.18 31.63 5.00
C CYS A 83 7.59 30.33 4.43
N MET A 84 6.97 30.38 3.25
CA MET A 84 6.39 29.19 2.61
C MET A 84 7.47 28.18 2.20
N LEU A 85 8.60 28.65 1.67
CA LEU A 85 9.75 27.79 1.34
C LEU A 85 10.35 27.12 2.58
N LEU A 86 10.44 27.85 3.71
CA LEU A 86 10.92 27.29 4.96
C LEU A 86 9.96 26.23 5.53
N LEU A 87 8.65 26.47 5.48
CA LEU A 87 7.65 25.48 5.88
C LEU A 87 7.71 24.23 5.00
N PHE A 88 7.86 24.39 3.68
CA PHE A 88 8.09 23.29 2.76
C PHE A 88 9.38 22.52 3.07
N PHE A 89 10.48 23.22 3.38
CA PHE A 89 11.73 22.59 3.77
C PHE A 89 11.58 21.77 5.06
N ILE A 90 10.99 22.36 6.11
CA ILE A 90 10.77 21.67 7.39
C ILE A 90 9.86 20.45 7.20
N GLY A 91 8.78 20.58 6.42
CA GLY A 91 7.89 19.47 6.14
C GLY A 91 8.59 18.31 5.42
N LEU A 92 9.36 18.58 4.36
CA LEU A 92 10.14 17.56 3.67
C LEU A 92 11.17 16.90 4.58
N LEU A 93 11.82 17.68 5.44
CA LEU A 93 12.81 17.15 6.39
C LEU A 93 12.15 16.20 7.39
N LEU A 94 10.96 16.55 7.91
CA LEU A 94 10.20 15.69 8.81
C LEU A 94 9.76 14.39 8.12
N ILE A 95 9.28 14.47 6.87
CA ILE A 95 8.90 13.27 6.11
C ILE A 95 10.12 12.36 5.90
N LEU A 96 11.27 12.92 5.50
CA LEU A 96 12.50 12.16 5.33
C LEU A 96 12.93 11.46 6.64
N LEU A 97 12.85 12.15 7.78
CA LEU A 97 13.18 11.55 9.08
C LEU A 97 12.20 10.42 9.45
N LEU A 98 10.90 10.62 9.23
CA LEU A 98 9.88 9.58 9.44
C LEU A 98 10.12 8.37 8.52
N GLN A 99 10.50 8.61 7.27
CA GLN A 99 10.79 7.56 6.30
C GLN A 99 12.01 6.73 6.73
N VAL A 100 13.09 7.39 7.18
CA VAL A 100 14.29 6.71 7.70
C VAL A 100 13.94 5.91 8.96
N ALA A 101 13.18 6.49 9.90
CA ALA A 101 12.75 5.81 11.10
C ALA A 101 11.89 4.57 10.79
N ALA A 102 10.92 4.70 9.88
CA ALA A 102 10.10 3.59 9.41
C ALA A 102 10.94 2.50 8.72
N GLY A 103 11.93 2.89 7.91
CA GLY A 103 12.86 1.96 7.28
C GLY A 103 13.70 1.17 8.30
N ILE A 104 14.20 1.84 9.34
CA ILE A 104 14.95 1.19 10.43
C ILE A 104 14.04 0.24 11.22
N LEU A 105 12.84 0.69 11.62
CA LEU A 105 11.88 -0.15 12.34
C LEU A 105 11.49 -1.38 11.50
N GLY A 106 11.21 -1.21 10.21
CA GLY A 106 10.90 -2.30 9.30
C GLY A 106 12.05 -3.29 9.13
N ALA A 107 13.30 -2.82 9.14
CA ALA A 107 14.47 -3.69 9.08
C ALA A 107 14.67 -4.50 10.39
N VAL A 108 14.47 -3.87 11.55
CA VAL A 108 14.64 -4.52 12.86
C VAL A 108 13.51 -5.52 13.15
N LEU A 109 12.27 -5.18 12.79
CA LEU A 109 11.09 -6.00 13.04
C LEU A 109 10.85 -7.06 11.96
N LYS A 110 11.77 -7.25 11.01
CA LYS A 110 11.58 -8.19 9.89
C LYS A 110 11.33 -9.62 10.36
N SER A 111 12.16 -10.12 11.28
CA SER A 111 12.02 -11.49 11.81
C SER A 111 10.74 -11.70 12.60
N GLU A 112 10.29 -10.67 13.32
CA GLU A 112 9.03 -10.72 14.06
C GLU A 112 7.82 -10.65 13.11
N SER A 113 7.91 -9.85 12.06
CA SER A 113 6.89 -9.75 11.02
C SER A 113 6.66 -11.10 10.33
N ASP A 114 7.74 -11.81 9.96
CA ASP A 114 7.62 -13.14 9.35
C ASP A 114 6.91 -14.15 10.28
N ARG A 115 7.16 -14.08 11.60
CA ARG A 115 6.48 -14.90 12.59
C ARG A 115 5.00 -14.55 12.69
N ILE A 116 4.67 -13.26 12.86
CA ILE A 116 3.29 -12.79 12.98
C ILE A 116 2.48 -13.15 11.72
N ILE A 117 3.07 -12.98 10.53
CA ILE A 117 2.45 -13.38 9.27
C ILE A 117 2.13 -14.87 9.30
N ASN A 118 3.09 -15.73 9.69
CA ASN A 118 2.85 -17.17 9.78
C ASN A 118 1.76 -17.55 10.78
N GLU A 119 1.80 -16.99 11.99
CA GLU A 119 0.78 -17.23 13.02
C GLU A 119 -0.60 -16.78 12.53
N THR A 120 -0.69 -15.57 11.96
CA THR A 120 -1.93 -15.05 11.38
C THR A 120 -2.46 -15.97 10.27
N LEU A 121 -1.60 -16.42 9.35
CA LEU A 121 -1.99 -17.36 8.30
C LEU A 121 -2.47 -18.70 8.87
N HIS A 122 -1.84 -19.20 9.93
CA HIS A 122 -2.26 -20.40 10.64
C HIS A 122 -3.64 -20.23 11.28
N ASP A 123 -3.86 -19.16 12.04
CA ASP A 123 -5.13 -18.90 12.71
C ASP A 123 -6.28 -18.72 11.72
N ASN A 124 -6.02 -18.05 10.59
CA ASN A 124 -7.02 -17.87 9.53
C ASN A 124 -7.31 -19.15 8.73
N THR A 125 -6.52 -20.22 8.87
CA THR A 125 -6.77 -21.47 8.16
C THR A 125 -8.10 -22.10 8.62
N GLU A 126 -8.45 -21.98 9.90
CA GLU A 126 -9.69 -22.56 10.45
C GLU A 126 -10.95 -21.94 9.80
N LEU A 127 -10.86 -20.67 9.36
CA LEU A 127 -11.95 -19.97 8.68
C LEU A 127 -12.34 -20.62 7.35
N LEU A 128 -11.45 -21.40 6.71
CA LEU A 128 -11.79 -22.12 5.47
C LEU A 128 -12.75 -23.29 5.71
N SER A 129 -12.71 -23.89 6.90
CA SER A 129 -13.54 -25.05 7.25
C SER A 129 -14.82 -24.70 8.02
N THR A 130 -14.90 -23.48 8.58
CA THR A 130 -16.01 -23.03 9.44
C THR A 130 -17.17 -22.45 8.61
N THR A 131 -18.40 -22.50 9.13
CA THR A 131 -19.63 -22.08 8.41
C THR A 131 -20.17 -20.69 8.84
N GLY A 132 -19.38 -19.90 9.57
CA GLY A 132 -19.78 -18.56 10.02
C GLY A 132 -19.94 -17.56 8.87
N GLU A 133 -20.70 -16.49 9.08
CA GLU A 133 -20.91 -15.45 8.06
C GLU A 133 -19.60 -14.70 7.72
N SER A 134 -18.75 -14.45 8.73
CA SER A 134 -17.39 -13.92 8.55
C SER A 134 -16.46 -14.87 7.78
N ALA A 135 -16.64 -16.18 7.97
CA ALA A 135 -15.88 -17.20 7.27
C ALA A 135 -16.18 -17.19 5.76
N LYS A 136 -17.43 -16.91 5.34
CA LYS A 136 -17.81 -16.87 3.91
C LYS A 136 -17.07 -15.79 3.13
N GLN A 137 -16.86 -14.61 3.70
CA GLN A 137 -16.12 -13.53 3.04
C GLN A 137 -14.66 -13.92 2.81
N PHE A 138 -14.01 -14.48 3.84
CA PHE A 138 -12.65 -14.99 3.74
C PHE A 138 -12.55 -16.13 2.72
N GLN A 139 -13.51 -17.06 2.72
CA GLN A 139 -13.60 -18.15 1.76
C GLN A 139 -13.73 -17.63 0.32
N GLN A 140 -14.57 -16.62 0.07
CA GLN A 140 -14.72 -16.03 -1.27
C GLN A 140 -13.41 -15.37 -1.74
N ALA A 141 -12.79 -14.56 -0.89
CA ALA A 141 -11.50 -13.93 -1.20
C ALA A 141 -10.41 -15.00 -1.44
N MET A 142 -10.40 -16.06 -0.65
CA MET A 142 -9.47 -17.17 -0.81
C MET A 142 -9.74 -17.97 -2.09
N ALA A 143 -10.99 -18.17 -2.48
CA ALA A 143 -11.36 -18.83 -3.74
C ALA A 143 -10.87 -18.04 -4.96
N GLU A 144 -11.04 -16.72 -4.95
CA GLU A 144 -10.53 -15.83 -5.98
C GLU A 144 -8.99 -15.81 -6.02
N PHE A 145 -8.35 -15.73 -4.85
CA PHE A 145 -6.90 -15.80 -4.73
C PHE A 145 -6.34 -17.12 -5.28
N GLN A 146 -6.93 -18.26 -4.94
CA GLN A 146 -6.52 -19.58 -5.43
C GLN A 146 -6.68 -19.71 -6.95
N LYS A 147 -7.72 -19.09 -7.52
CA LYS A 147 -7.94 -19.06 -8.97
C LYS A 147 -6.87 -18.23 -9.69
N GLU A 148 -6.54 -17.05 -9.16
CA GLU A 148 -5.55 -16.14 -9.73
C GLU A 148 -4.13 -16.71 -9.61
N PHE A 149 -3.77 -17.19 -8.42
CA PHE A 149 -2.41 -17.60 -8.08
C PHE A 149 -2.14 -19.11 -8.22
N LYS A 150 -3.13 -19.88 -8.66
CA LYS A 150 -3.01 -21.31 -9.00
C LYS A 150 -2.43 -22.16 -7.86
N CYS A 151 -2.97 -21.96 -6.66
CA CYS A 151 -2.64 -22.72 -5.45
C CYS A 151 -3.93 -23.27 -4.81
N CYS A 152 -3.83 -24.15 -3.82
CA CYS A 152 -4.98 -24.79 -3.18
C CYS A 152 -4.80 -24.84 -1.67
N GLY A 153 -5.86 -24.54 -0.91
CA GLY A 153 -5.81 -24.40 0.53
C GLY A 153 -4.93 -23.24 0.99
N LEU A 154 -4.76 -23.12 2.31
CA LEU A 154 -3.83 -22.15 2.88
C LEU A 154 -2.52 -22.82 3.26
N ILE A 155 -2.58 -23.91 4.04
CA ILE A 155 -1.44 -24.57 4.67
C ILE A 155 -1.36 -26.05 4.26
N ASN A 156 -2.44 -26.81 4.44
CA ASN A 156 -2.47 -28.25 4.19
C ASN A 156 -3.15 -28.61 2.86
N GLY A 157 -3.30 -27.65 1.96
CA GLY A 157 -3.89 -27.88 0.65
C GLY A 157 -5.42 -27.97 0.71
N ALA A 158 -6.02 -28.73 -0.21
CA ALA A 158 -7.48 -28.91 -0.28
C ALA A 158 -8.13 -29.40 1.04
N ALA A 159 -7.35 -30.00 1.94
CA ALA A 159 -7.82 -30.45 3.25
C ALA A 159 -8.28 -29.30 4.16
N ASP A 160 -7.72 -28.09 4.02
CA ASP A 160 -8.06 -26.93 4.85
C ASP A 160 -9.53 -26.50 4.70
N TRP A 161 -10.15 -26.85 3.57
CA TRP A 161 -11.55 -26.55 3.27
C TRP A 161 -12.56 -27.45 4.00
N GLY A 162 -12.11 -28.57 4.59
CA GLY A 162 -12.97 -29.51 5.30
C GLY A 162 -14.24 -29.89 4.51
N ASN A 163 -15.39 -29.74 5.15
CA ASN A 163 -16.70 -30.03 4.54
C ASN A 163 -17.13 -29.01 3.48
N ASN A 164 -16.58 -27.80 3.50
CA ASN A 164 -16.92 -26.74 2.55
C ASN A 164 -16.35 -27.02 1.15
N PHE A 165 -15.33 -27.88 1.05
CA PHE A 165 -14.73 -28.27 -0.24
C PHE A 165 -15.73 -28.89 -1.23
N GLN A 166 -16.78 -29.56 -0.72
CA GLN A 166 -17.81 -30.18 -1.55
C GLN A 166 -18.84 -29.17 -2.06
N GLN A 167 -19.03 -28.06 -1.35
CA GLN A 167 -20.01 -27.03 -1.69
C GLN A 167 -19.56 -26.18 -2.89
N GLU A 168 -18.24 -26.07 -3.11
CA GLU A 168 -17.65 -25.30 -4.20
C GLU A 168 -16.97 -26.23 -5.25
N PRO A 169 -17.65 -26.56 -6.36
CA PRO A 169 -17.14 -27.52 -7.35
C PRO A 169 -15.91 -27.03 -8.13
N GLU A 170 -15.75 -25.73 -8.33
CA GLU A 170 -14.65 -25.12 -9.10
C GLU A 170 -13.44 -24.69 -8.23
N LEU A 171 -13.48 -24.99 -6.93
CA LEU A 171 -12.46 -24.56 -5.97
C LEU A 171 -11.09 -25.17 -6.29
N CYS A 172 -10.10 -24.31 -6.55
CA CYS A 172 -8.68 -24.66 -6.78
C CYS A 172 -8.45 -25.68 -7.91
N LYS A 173 -9.39 -25.75 -8.86
CA LYS A 173 -9.35 -26.70 -9.95
C LYS A 173 -8.08 -26.53 -10.77
N CYS A 174 -7.33 -27.61 -10.94
CA CYS A 174 -6.12 -27.62 -11.73
C CYS A 174 -6.48 -27.71 -13.22
N LEU A 175 -6.36 -26.60 -13.94
CA LEU A 175 -6.59 -26.56 -15.40
C LEU A 175 -5.28 -26.57 -16.20
N ASP A 176 -4.15 -26.47 -15.50
CA ASP A 176 -2.84 -26.18 -16.08
C ASP A 176 -1.90 -27.38 -15.92
N THR A 177 -1.35 -27.88 -17.02
CA THR A 177 -0.35 -28.97 -17.02
C THR A 177 1.05 -28.50 -16.60
N GLN A 178 1.31 -27.19 -16.49
CA GLN A 178 2.61 -26.66 -16.09
C GLN A 178 2.82 -26.63 -14.58
N ARG A 179 1.75 -26.58 -13.79
CA ARG A 179 1.81 -26.59 -12.32
C ARG A 179 1.51 -28.01 -11.81
N PRO A 180 2.15 -28.45 -10.70
CA PRO A 180 1.89 -29.77 -10.16
C PRO A 180 0.45 -29.85 -9.63
N CYS A 181 -0.31 -30.82 -10.15
CA CYS A 181 -1.67 -31.13 -9.70
C CYS A 181 -1.68 -32.39 -8.84
N THR A 182 -2.70 -32.53 -7.99
CA THR A 182 -3.01 -33.76 -7.25
C THR A 182 -4.51 -34.06 -7.31
N THR A 183 -4.92 -35.27 -6.97
CA THR A 183 -6.34 -35.65 -6.90
C THR A 183 -6.78 -35.67 -5.43
N TYR A 184 -7.82 -34.91 -5.10
CA TYR A 184 -8.42 -34.86 -3.76
C TYR A 184 -9.94 -35.00 -3.87
N ASN A 185 -10.53 -35.97 -3.16
CA ASN A 185 -11.96 -36.32 -3.24
C ASN A 185 -12.48 -36.45 -4.69
N GLY A 186 -11.69 -37.08 -5.57
CA GLY A 186 -12.04 -37.27 -6.98
C GLY A 186 -11.90 -36.03 -7.88
N LYS A 187 -11.47 -34.88 -7.35
CA LYS A 187 -11.22 -33.64 -8.11
C LYS A 187 -9.72 -33.42 -8.35
N HIS A 188 -9.36 -32.92 -9.54
CA HIS A 188 -7.99 -32.46 -9.83
C HIS A 188 -7.78 -31.03 -9.32
N VAL A 189 -6.87 -30.87 -8.36
CA VAL A 189 -6.58 -29.59 -7.70
C VAL A 189 -5.09 -29.27 -7.72
N TYR A 190 -4.74 -27.99 -7.58
CA TYR A 190 -3.33 -27.59 -7.44
C TYR A 190 -2.70 -28.25 -6.20
N LYS A 191 -1.47 -28.76 -6.33
CA LYS A 191 -0.75 -29.42 -5.23
C LYS A 191 -0.14 -28.42 -4.25
N GLU A 192 0.21 -27.23 -4.73
CA GLU A 192 0.95 -26.23 -3.97
C GLU A 192 0.04 -25.44 -3.01
N PRO A 193 0.37 -25.35 -1.71
CA PRO A 193 -0.41 -24.59 -0.75
C PRO A 193 -0.19 -23.08 -0.89
N CYS A 194 -1.24 -22.27 -0.70
CA CYS A 194 -1.16 -20.83 -0.95
C CYS A 194 -0.25 -20.06 0.01
N ILE A 195 0.07 -20.58 1.20
CA ILE A 195 1.01 -19.93 2.13
C ILE A 195 2.38 -19.65 1.48
N SER A 196 2.84 -20.56 0.60
CA SER A 196 4.11 -20.40 -0.12
C SER A 196 4.03 -19.23 -1.11
N THR A 197 2.95 -19.17 -1.89
CA THR A 197 2.69 -18.09 -2.84
C THR A 197 2.49 -16.74 -2.14
N ILE A 198 1.76 -16.71 -1.02
CA ILE A 198 1.53 -15.50 -0.22
C ILE A 198 2.87 -14.95 0.28
N LYS A 199 3.75 -15.80 0.83
CA LYS A 199 5.08 -15.38 1.26
C LYS A 199 5.93 -14.82 0.12
N ASP A 200 5.90 -15.47 -1.04
CA ASP A 200 6.66 -15.01 -2.22
C ASP A 200 6.12 -13.66 -2.73
N LEU A 201 4.80 -13.48 -2.79
CA LEU A 201 4.17 -12.21 -3.15
C LEU A 201 4.50 -11.09 -2.16
N LEU A 202 4.45 -11.39 -0.86
CA LEU A 202 4.83 -10.43 0.18
C LEU A 202 6.30 -10.02 0.03
N ALA A 203 7.21 -10.99 -0.12
CA ALA A 203 8.64 -10.73 -0.28
C ALA A 203 8.93 -9.86 -1.53
N LYS A 204 8.27 -10.15 -2.66
CA LYS A 204 8.38 -9.34 -3.88
C LYS A 204 7.82 -7.93 -3.68
N SER A 205 6.67 -7.81 -3.02
CA SER A 205 6.05 -6.52 -2.74
C SER A 205 6.92 -5.66 -1.84
N PHE A 206 7.55 -6.24 -0.81
CA PHE A 206 8.52 -5.53 0.04
C PHE A 206 9.70 -4.96 -0.75
N ILE A 207 10.25 -5.71 -1.72
CA ILE A 207 11.33 -5.20 -2.57
C ILE A 207 10.88 -3.97 -3.37
N ILE A 208 9.68 -4.02 -3.94
CA ILE A 208 9.11 -2.90 -4.71
C ILE A 208 8.90 -1.67 -3.79
N VAL A 209 8.32 -1.88 -2.61
CA VAL A 209 8.09 -0.80 -1.62
C VAL A 209 9.40 -0.14 -1.19
N ILE A 210 10.44 -0.92 -0.93
CA ILE A 210 11.78 -0.40 -0.61
C ILE A 210 12.32 0.44 -1.78
N GLY A 211 12.14 -0.03 -3.02
CA GLY A 211 12.54 0.72 -4.21
C GLY A 211 11.82 2.07 -4.35
N ILE A 212 10.50 2.09 -4.13
CA ILE A 212 9.69 3.32 -4.15
C ILE A 212 10.15 4.27 -3.04
N ALA A 213 10.33 3.77 -1.81
CA ALA A 213 10.81 4.57 -0.70
C ALA A 213 12.17 5.21 -1.02
N PHE A 214 13.14 4.45 -1.52
CA PHE A 214 14.43 5.00 -1.91
C PHE A 214 14.29 6.10 -2.98
N GLY A 215 13.45 5.89 -4.00
CA GLY A 215 13.15 6.90 -5.01
C GLY A 215 12.55 8.19 -4.42
N LEU A 216 11.60 8.06 -3.49
CA LEU A 216 11.02 9.20 -2.78
C LEU A 216 12.07 9.97 -1.98
N ALA A 217 12.96 9.29 -1.24
CA ALA A 217 14.01 9.94 -0.47
C ALA A 217 14.95 10.78 -1.35
N VAL A 218 15.30 10.29 -2.56
CA VAL A 218 16.11 11.05 -3.52
C VAL A 218 15.38 12.32 -3.97
N ILE A 219 14.08 12.21 -4.30
CA ILE A 219 13.25 13.35 -4.71
C ILE A 219 13.13 14.37 -3.58
N GLU A 220 12.96 13.92 -2.33
CA GLU A 220 12.89 14.78 -1.15
C GLU A 220 14.18 15.54 -0.92
N ILE A 221 15.34 14.88 -1.02
CA ILE A 221 16.66 15.53 -0.89
C ILE A 221 16.83 16.62 -1.95
N LEU A 222 16.43 16.36 -3.20
CA LEU A 222 16.45 17.38 -4.26
C LEU A 222 15.53 18.55 -3.92
N GLY A 223 14.33 18.26 -3.41
CA GLY A 223 13.39 19.28 -2.93
C GLY A 223 13.96 20.15 -1.80
N LEU A 224 14.64 19.55 -0.82
CA LEU A 224 15.32 20.24 0.27
C LEU A 224 16.43 21.16 -0.25
N VAL A 225 17.27 20.66 -1.15
CA VAL A 225 18.36 21.44 -1.77
C VAL A 225 17.79 22.62 -2.55
N PHE A 226 16.82 22.40 -3.43
CA PHE A 226 16.23 23.46 -4.24
C PHE A 226 15.49 24.50 -3.38
N SER A 227 14.76 24.06 -2.35
CA SER A 227 14.10 24.98 -1.42
C SER A 227 15.10 25.88 -0.71
N MET A 228 16.20 25.31 -0.19
CA MET A 228 17.22 26.08 0.52
C MET A 228 17.98 27.04 -0.40
N VAL A 229 18.32 26.60 -1.62
CA VAL A 229 18.94 27.45 -2.64
C VAL A 229 18.05 28.64 -2.97
N LEU A 230 16.76 28.42 -3.24
CA LEU A 230 15.82 29.51 -3.52
C LEU A 230 15.63 30.41 -2.30
N TYR A 231 15.52 29.84 -1.10
CA TYR A 231 15.42 30.60 0.15
C TYR A 231 16.61 31.57 0.31
N CYS A 232 17.85 31.10 0.08
CA CYS A 232 19.06 31.93 0.13
C CYS A 232 19.13 32.97 -0.99
N GLN A 233 18.70 32.63 -2.21
CA GLN A 233 18.68 33.59 -3.33
C GLN A 233 17.69 34.73 -3.10
N ILE A 234 16.48 34.41 -2.62
CA ILE A 234 15.49 35.41 -2.18
C ILE A 234 16.04 36.17 -0.96
N GLY A 235 16.79 35.46 -0.10
CA GLY A 235 17.66 35.92 1.00
C GLY A 235 18.50 37.16 0.70
N SER A 236 19.22 37.07 -0.40
CA SER A 236 20.28 37.97 -0.81
C SER A 236 19.80 39.14 -1.69
N LYS A 237 18.51 39.20 -2.00
CA LYS A 237 17.86 40.27 -2.76
C LYS A 237 17.40 41.37 -1.82
#